data_AF-A0AAD8NY07-F1
#
_entry.id   AF-A0AAD8NY07-F1
#
_cell.length_a   1.000
_cell.length_b   1.000
_cell.length_c   1.000
_cell.angle_alpha   90.00
_cell.angle_beta   90.00
_cell.angle_gamma   90.00
#
_symmetry.space_group_name_H-M   'P 1'
#
loop_
_entity.id
_entity.type
_entity.pdbx_description
1 polymer ?
#
loop_
_entity_poly.entity_id
_entity_poly.type
_entity_poly.pdbx_seq_one_letter_code
_entity_poly.pdbx_strand_id
1 'polypeptide(L)'
;MYFSSMDGDFVNRLYSRSTSPKCQAEGCDFDLTNAKNYHRRHKVCEFHSKASTVIAAGLTQRFCQQCSRFHLLAEFDNGKRSCRRRLADHNRRRRKSSQNQNHSKSQITSTQSSSSEIISRYEPD
;
A
#
# COMPACT_ATOMS: atom_id res chain seq x y z
N MET A 1 35.73 -43.25 4.36
CA MET A 1 36.17 -42.09 3.54
C MET A 1 35.07 -41.04 3.61
N TYR A 2 35.05 -40.26 4.69
CA TYR A 2 34.11 -39.16 4.92
C TYR A 2 34.96 -37.88 4.92
N PHE A 3 34.91 -37.13 3.82
CA PHE A 3 35.52 -35.82 3.48
C PHE A 3 35.53 -35.83 1.93
N SER A 4 34.88 -34.97 1.15
CA SER A 4 34.85 -33.50 1.21
C SER A 4 33.72 -32.99 0.31
N SER A 5 32.73 -32.30 0.87
CA SER A 5 31.75 -31.53 0.07
C SER A 5 31.39 -30.17 0.68
N MET A 6 32.16 -29.67 1.67
CA MET A 6 31.86 -28.42 2.37
C MET A 6 32.53 -27.17 1.76
N ASP A 7 33.29 -27.29 0.68
CA ASP A 7 33.99 -26.15 0.07
C ASP A 7 33.18 -25.41 -1.02
N GLY A 8 32.06 -25.99 -1.46
CA GLY A 8 31.21 -25.42 -2.52
C GLY A 8 30.34 -24.23 -2.10
N ASP A 9 30.07 -24.09 -0.80
CA ASP A 9 29.30 -22.96 -0.23
C ASP A 9 30.18 -21.75 0.10
N PHE A 10 31.49 -21.96 0.33
CA PHE A 10 32.43 -20.90 0.68
C PHE A 10 32.81 -20.06 -0.55
N VAL A 11 33.11 -20.71 -1.68
CA VAL A 11 33.42 -20.02 -2.94
C VAL A 11 32.20 -19.34 -3.55
N ASN A 12 30.98 -19.85 -3.33
CA ASN A 12 29.75 -19.18 -3.74
C ASN A 12 29.51 -17.87 -2.97
N ARG A 13 29.95 -17.76 -1.71
CA ARG A 13 29.89 -16.49 -0.95
C ARG A 13 30.96 -15.49 -1.35
N LEU A 14 32.13 -15.94 -1.82
CA LEU A 14 33.20 -15.07 -2.32
C LEU A 14 32.99 -14.64 -3.78
N TYR A 15 32.31 -15.46 -4.59
CA TYR A 15 31.94 -15.16 -5.99
C TYR A 15 30.51 -14.63 -6.16
N SER A 16 29.67 -14.67 -5.12
CA SER A 16 28.51 -13.79 -5.01
C SER A 16 29.06 -12.40 -4.79
N ARG A 17 29.52 -11.81 -5.91
CA ARG A 17 29.96 -10.43 -6.05
C ARG A 17 29.12 -9.64 -5.09
N SER A 18 29.79 -8.96 -4.17
CA SER A 18 29.29 -7.89 -3.33
C SER A 18 28.78 -6.76 -4.23
N THR A 19 27.81 -7.04 -5.12
CA THR A 19 27.07 -6.04 -5.85
C THR A 19 26.21 -5.43 -4.79
N SER A 20 26.75 -4.35 -4.23
CA SER A 20 25.98 -3.43 -3.43
C SER A 20 24.62 -3.23 -4.11
N PRO A 21 23.50 -3.39 -3.39
CA PRO A 21 22.20 -3.22 -4.01
C PRO A 21 22.14 -1.80 -4.57
N LYS A 22 22.00 -1.66 -5.88
CA LYS A 22 21.86 -0.36 -6.55
C LYS A 22 20.41 -0.06 -6.85
N CYS A 23 20.11 1.22 -7.06
CA CYS A 23 18.81 1.65 -7.57
C CYS A 23 18.57 1.06 -8.97
N GLN A 24 17.35 0.60 -9.24
CA GLN A 24 16.97 0.04 -10.56
C GLN A 24 16.65 1.09 -11.63
N ALA A 25 16.72 2.38 -11.26
CA ALA A 25 16.49 3.48 -12.19
C ALA A 25 17.68 3.59 -13.15
N GLU A 26 17.39 3.84 -14.42
CA GLU A 26 18.39 4.00 -15.46
C GLU A 26 19.22 5.26 -15.20
N GLY A 27 20.55 5.12 -15.31
CA GLY A 27 21.49 6.18 -14.96
C GLY A 27 21.64 6.45 -13.45
N CYS A 28 21.07 5.61 -12.58
CA CYS A 28 21.19 5.76 -11.13
C CYS A 28 22.11 4.72 -10.50
N ASP A 29 23.36 5.11 -10.23
CA ASP A 29 24.34 4.28 -9.52
C ASP A 29 24.32 4.47 -8.00
N PHE A 30 23.23 5.00 -7.44
CA PHE A 30 23.12 5.22 -6.01
C PHE A 30 23.21 3.89 -5.24
N ASP A 31 24.23 3.80 -4.38
CA ASP A 31 24.49 2.64 -3.54
C ASP A 31 23.47 2.57 -2.39
N LEU A 32 22.73 1.46 -2.31
CA LEU A 32 21.75 1.21 -1.24
C LEU A 32 22.35 0.45 -0.06
N THR A 33 23.64 0.10 -0.04
CA THR A 33 24.28 -0.69 1.04
C THR A 33 23.97 -0.10 2.43
N ASN A 34 24.10 1.21 2.56
CA ASN A 34 23.82 1.96 3.80
C ASN A 34 22.41 2.58 3.84
N ALA A 35 21.56 2.30 2.86
CA ALA A 35 20.20 2.82 2.83
C ALA A 35 19.27 2.06 3.78
N LYS A 36 18.15 2.69 4.15
CA LYS A 36 17.10 2.04 4.96
C LYS A 36 16.64 0.72 4.31
N ASN A 37 16.28 -0.26 5.15
CA ASN A 37 15.88 -1.61 4.69
C ASN A 37 14.81 -1.59 3.57
N TYR A 38 13.83 -0.69 3.67
CA TYR A 38 12.81 -0.49 2.64
C TYR A 38 13.41 -0.20 1.26
N HIS A 39 14.36 0.73 1.18
CA HIS A 39 15.03 1.12 -0.07
C HIS A 39 15.86 -0.04 -0.64
N ARG A 40 16.59 -0.75 0.24
CA ARG A 40 17.38 -1.94 -0.12
C ARG A 40 16.53 -3.07 -0.67
N ARG A 41 15.44 -3.42 0.03
CA ARG A 41 14.55 -4.52 -0.35
C ARG A 41 13.89 -4.29 -1.71
N HIS A 42 13.51 -3.05 -1.99
CA HIS A 42 12.82 -2.69 -3.24
C HIS A 42 13.76 -2.13 -4.32
N LYS A 43 15.08 -2.12 -4.07
CA LYS A 43 16.12 -1.63 -5.00
C LYS A 43 15.77 -0.25 -5.58
N VAL A 44 15.45 0.69 -4.69
CA VAL A 44 15.04 2.05 -5.05
C VAL A 44 15.64 3.05 -4.06
N CYS A 45 16.24 4.14 -4.53
CA CYS A 45 16.74 5.19 -3.66
C CYS A 45 15.61 6.11 -3.18
N GLU A 46 15.88 6.92 -2.16
CA GLU A 46 14.88 7.84 -1.60
C GLU A 46 14.32 8.81 -2.65
N PHE A 47 15.18 9.31 -3.54
CA PHE A 47 14.78 10.19 -4.64
C PHE A 47 13.79 9.50 -5.60
N HIS A 48 14.17 8.34 -6.15
CA HIS A 48 13.34 7.62 -7.12
C HIS A 48 12.06 7.02 -6.53
N SER A 49 12.01 6.79 -5.21
CA SER A 49 10.78 6.40 -4.52
C SER A 49 9.71 7.51 -4.51
N LYS A 50 10.15 8.78 -4.62
CA LYS A 50 9.29 9.97 -4.56
C LYS A 50 9.10 10.64 -5.92
N ALA A 51 10.00 10.37 -6.86
CA ALA A 51 9.98 10.90 -8.22
C ALA A 51 8.65 10.61 -8.95
N SER A 52 8.20 11.57 -9.75
CA SER A 52 6.98 11.42 -10.55
C SER A 52 7.22 10.60 -11.82
N THR A 53 8.43 10.67 -12.37
CA THR A 53 8.83 9.98 -13.60
C THR A 53 10.26 9.50 -13.45
N VAL A 54 10.52 8.26 -13.86
CA VAL A 54 11.82 7.60 -13.84
C VAL A 54 11.93 6.77 -15.11
N ILE A 55 13.10 6.69 -15.72
CA ILE A 55 13.34 5.67 -16.75
C ILE A 55 13.92 4.44 -16.07
N ALA A 56 13.33 3.28 -16.29
CA ALA A 56 13.87 2.01 -15.81
C ALA A 56 13.62 0.95 -16.89
N ALA A 57 14.67 0.21 -17.24
CA ALA A 57 14.67 -0.72 -18.37
C ALA A 57 14.18 -0.08 -19.69
N GLY A 58 14.57 1.17 -19.98
CA GLY A 58 14.18 1.90 -21.19
C GLY A 58 12.73 2.38 -21.23
N LEU A 59 11.96 2.20 -20.15
CA LEU A 59 10.54 2.58 -20.09
C LEU A 59 10.31 3.70 -19.07
N THR A 60 9.44 4.63 -19.42
CA THR A 60 8.96 5.66 -18.48
C THR A 60 8.07 5.01 -17.42
N GLN A 61 8.61 4.89 -16.23
CA GLN A 61 8.00 4.24 -15.09
C GLN A 61 7.89 5.17 -13.89
N ARG A 62 7.10 4.75 -12.92
CA ARG A 62 6.98 5.39 -11.62
C ARG A 62 6.83 4.36 -10.52
N PHE A 63 7.40 4.64 -9.35
CA PHE A 63 7.29 3.79 -8.19
C PHE A 63 5.90 3.90 -7.54
N CYS A 64 5.19 2.77 -7.43
CA CYS A 64 3.90 2.69 -6.74
C CYS A 64 4.13 2.40 -5.25
N GLN A 65 3.78 3.33 -4.37
CA GLN A 65 3.97 3.15 -2.91
C GLN A 65 3.22 1.95 -2.33
N GLN A 66 2.05 1.62 -2.89
CA GLN A 66 1.21 0.54 -2.37
C GLN A 66 1.63 -0.85 -2.88
N CYS A 67 2.37 -0.89 -4.00
CA CYS A 67 2.87 -2.14 -4.58
C CYS A 67 4.36 -2.33 -4.30
N SER A 68 5.06 -1.27 -3.87
CA SER A 68 6.51 -1.20 -3.71
C SER A 68 7.28 -1.68 -4.96
N ARG A 69 6.77 -1.31 -6.15
CA ARG A 69 7.29 -1.70 -7.47
C ARG A 69 7.16 -0.56 -8.47
N PHE A 70 8.01 -0.57 -9.50
CA PHE A 70 7.87 0.30 -10.66
C PHE A 70 6.77 -0.21 -11.59
N HIS A 71 5.93 0.70 -12.04
CA HIS A 71 4.89 0.48 -13.05
C HIS A 71 5.05 1.51 -14.15
N LEU A 72 4.55 1.22 -15.34
CA LEU A 72 4.52 2.19 -16.45
C LEU A 72 3.76 3.44 -16.03
N LEU A 73 4.20 4.60 -16.51
CA LEU A 73 3.53 5.86 -16.22
C LEU A 73 2.05 5.85 -16.66
N ALA A 74 1.73 5.10 -17.73
CA ALA A 74 0.37 4.89 -18.22
C ALA A 74 -0.56 4.16 -17.23
N GLU A 75 -0.02 3.43 -16.24
CA GLU A 75 -0.81 2.77 -15.19
C GLU A 75 -1.16 3.69 -14.01
N PHE A 76 -0.74 4.95 -14.05
CA PHE A 76 -1.03 5.96 -13.04
C PHE A 76 -2.04 6.99 -13.55
N ASP A 77 -2.69 7.66 -12.60
CA ASP A 77 -3.42 8.89 -12.84
C ASP A 77 -2.53 10.05 -12.37
N ASN A 78 -2.40 11.12 -13.15
CA ASN A 78 -1.44 12.23 -12.99
C ASN A 78 -1.51 13.06 -11.67
N GLY A 79 -2.21 12.57 -10.64
CA GLY A 79 -2.24 13.15 -9.29
C GLY A 79 -2.12 12.12 -8.16
N LYS A 80 -1.98 10.82 -8.44
CA LYS A 80 -1.99 9.76 -7.41
C LYS A 80 -0.69 8.95 -7.45
N ARG A 81 -0.13 8.64 -6.27
CA ARG A 81 1.14 7.89 -6.10
C ARG A 81 0.99 6.36 -6.16
N SER A 82 -0.21 5.88 -6.46
CA SER A 82 -0.55 4.46 -6.54
C SER A 82 -1.08 4.14 -7.94
N CYS A 83 -0.78 2.95 -8.46
CA CYS A 83 -1.32 2.51 -9.75
C CYS A 83 -2.85 2.39 -9.70
N ARG A 84 -3.50 2.54 -10.87
CA ARG A 84 -4.97 2.51 -11.05
C ARG A 84 -5.61 1.28 -10.41
N ARG A 85 -5.00 0.10 -10.60
CA ARG A 85 -5.49 -1.17 -10.04
C ARG A 85 -5.67 -1.10 -8.52
N ARG A 86 -4.67 -0.58 -7.81
CA ARG A 86 -4.72 -0.49 -6.34
C ARG A 86 -5.64 0.64 -5.87
N LEU A 87 -5.67 1.74 -6.61
CA LEU A 87 -6.54 2.88 -6.31
C LEU A 87 -8.03 2.49 -6.41
N ALA A 88 -8.40 1.72 -7.43
CA ALA A 88 -9.77 1.22 -7.61
C ALA A 88 -10.23 0.34 -6.44
N ASP A 89 -9.37 -0.57 -5.97
CA ASP A 89 -9.64 -1.41 -4.79
C ASP A 89 -9.85 -0.56 -3.53
N HIS A 90 -8.95 0.41 -3.29
CA HIS A 90 -9.07 1.32 -2.16
C HIS A 90 -10.39 2.11 -2.20
N ASN A 91 -10.73 2.68 -3.35
CA ASN A 91 -11.97 3.46 -3.52
C ASN A 91 -13.22 2.60 -3.29
N ARG A 92 -13.21 1.34 -3.73
CA ARG A 92 -14.30 0.38 -3.49
C ARG A 92 -14.49 0.10 -2.01
N ARG A 93 -13.41 -0.15 -1.26
CA ARG A 93 -13.46 -0.41 0.18
C ARG A 93 -13.94 0.82 0.97
N ARG A 94 -13.49 2.02 0.59
CA ARG A 94 -13.96 3.27 1.21
C ARG A 94 -15.46 3.49 1.04
N ARG A 95 -16.00 3.27 -0.17
CA ARG A 95 -17.45 3.40 -0.43
C ARG A 95 -18.30 2.44 0.41
N LYS A 96 -17.87 1.18 0.54
CA LYS A 96 -18.56 0.15 1.35
C LYS A 96 -18.56 0.50 2.85
N SER A 97 -17.44 0.98 3.37
CA SER A 97 -17.33 1.38 4.79
C SER A 97 -18.26 2.55 5.13
N SER A 98 -18.41 3.53 4.23
CA SER A 98 -19.35 4.64 4.42
C SER A 98 -20.83 4.22 4.39
N GLN A 99 -21.19 3.20 3.60
CA GLN A 99 -22.57 2.67 3.60
C GLN A 99 -22.90 1.89 4.88
N ASN A 100 -21.96 1.13 5.44
CA ASN A 100 -22.18 0.45 6.71
C ASN A 100 -22.30 1.42 7.89
N GLN A 101 -21.60 2.55 7.87
CA GLN A 101 -21.74 3.61 8.89
C GLN A 101 -23.13 4.27 8.85
N ASN A 102 -23.74 4.37 7.66
CA ASN A 102 -25.07 4.98 7.51
C ASN A 102 -26.22 4.01 7.83
N HIS A 103 -26.01 2.69 7.80
CA HIS A 103 -27.03 1.71 8.22
C HIS A 103 -27.12 1.53 9.74
N SER A 104 -26.11 1.97 10.50
CA SER A 104 -26.12 1.88 11.97
C SER A 104 -26.89 3.01 12.68
N LYS A 105 -27.40 4.01 11.94
CA LYS A 105 -28.14 5.14 12.54
C LYS A 105 -29.65 5.13 12.25
N SER A 106 -30.17 4.12 11.55
CA SER A 106 -31.56 4.05 11.10
C SER A 106 -32.42 3.01 11.82
N GLN A 107 -31.95 2.39 12.91
CA GLN A 107 -32.71 1.38 13.67
C GLN A 107 -33.03 1.79 15.12
N ILE A 108 -33.24 3.09 15.39
CA ILE A 108 -33.74 3.56 16.70
C ILE A 108 -34.90 4.56 16.55
N THR A 109 -35.83 4.33 15.62
CA THR A 109 -37.11 5.09 15.59
C THR A 109 -38.23 4.24 15.00
N SER A 110 -38.63 3.14 15.65
CA SER A 110 -39.82 2.37 15.22
C SER A 110 -40.41 1.46 16.33
N THR A 111 -40.90 2.03 17.42
CA THR A 111 -41.88 1.41 18.35
C THR A 111 -42.49 2.55 19.17
N GLN A 112 -43.77 2.87 19.23
CA GLN A 112 -45.04 2.27 18.80
C GLN A 112 -46.03 3.45 18.64
N SER A 113 -46.98 3.34 17.69
CA SER A 113 -48.16 4.21 17.62
C SER A 113 -49.40 3.38 17.93
N SER A 114 -50.29 3.96 18.75
CA SER A 114 -51.67 3.56 19.09
C SER A 114 -51.78 2.38 20.07
N SER A 115 -52.50 2.47 21.18
CA SER A 115 -53.91 2.89 21.25
C SER A 115 -54.34 3.47 22.62
N SER A 116 -55.35 4.31 22.54
CA SER A 116 -56.21 4.97 23.54
C SER A 116 -56.64 4.18 24.78
N GLU A 117 -56.78 4.85 25.94
CA GLU A 117 -58.05 5.12 26.66
C GLU A 117 -57.86 5.96 27.97
N ILE A 118 -58.74 6.97 28.14
CA ILE A 118 -59.41 7.60 29.32
C ILE A 118 -58.70 7.48 30.70
N ILE A 119 -58.49 8.54 31.50
CA ILE A 119 -59.46 9.15 32.45
C ILE A 119 -58.90 10.49 33.02
N SER A 120 -59.77 11.49 33.08
CA SER A 120 -59.65 12.80 33.78
C SER A 120 -59.57 12.67 35.30
N ARG A 121 -58.73 13.48 35.97
CA ARG A 121 -59.04 14.08 37.29
C ARG A 121 -58.04 15.16 37.73
N TYR A 122 -58.61 16.19 38.36
CA TYR A 122 -58.07 17.46 38.87
C TYR A 122 -57.05 17.35 40.02
N GLU A 123 -56.17 18.39 40.09
CA GLU A 123 -55.50 19.13 41.22
C GLU A 123 -54.92 18.40 42.47
N PRO A 124 -53.84 18.93 43.11
CA PRO A 124 -54.00 20.04 44.10
C PRO A 124 -52.81 21.03 44.32
N ASP A 125 -53.17 22.19 44.90
CA ASP A 125 -52.48 23.19 45.77
C ASP A 125 -51.14 23.82 45.33
#